data_AF-A0AAJ0B2B6-F1
#
_entry.id   AF-A0AAJ0B2B6-F1
#
_cell.length_a   1.000
_cell.length_b   1.000
_cell.length_c   1.000
_cell.angle_alpha   90.00
_cell.angle_beta   90.00
_cell.angle_gamma   90.00
#
_symmetry.space_group_name_H-M   'P 1'
#
loop_
_entity.id
_entity.type
_entity.pdbx_description
1 polymer ?
#
loop_
_entity_poly.entity_id
_entity_poly.type
_entity_poly.pdbx_seq_one_letter_code
_entity_poly.pdbx_strand_id
1 'polypeptide(L)'
;RFGLFLKENSITPYNDATLDYPDYLVRNEETKVKMEGGPDGRKLMALQEERRNHIELVQVLSKDWERARRPGTGQLLSVLDERQVDALATSLYGLKHFGKNLQDVKNTVVSAHRATYRERPYRV
;
A
#
# COMPACT_ATOMS: atom_id res chain seq x y z
N ARG A 1 -2.21 -9.78 2.88
CA ARG A 1 -2.94 -9.42 4.13
C ARG A 1 -2.99 -7.91 4.33
N PHE A 2 -1.85 -7.23 4.36
CA PHE A 2 -1.80 -5.76 4.45
C PHE A 2 -2.60 -5.04 3.35
N GLY A 3 -2.50 -5.48 2.08
CA GLY A 3 -3.32 -4.91 0.99
C GLY A 3 -4.84 -5.09 1.16
N LEU A 4 -5.30 -6.15 1.84
CA LEU A 4 -6.72 -6.36 2.14
C LEU A 4 -7.18 -5.46 3.30
N PHE A 5 -6.32 -5.31 4.32
CA PHE A 5 -6.55 -4.34 5.39
C PHE A 5 -6.66 -2.92 4.83
N LEU A 6 -5.76 -2.53 3.91
CA LEU A 6 -5.83 -1.25 3.22
C LEU A 6 -7.12 -1.12 2.40
N LYS A 7 -7.57 -2.17 1.72
CA LYS A 7 -8.84 -2.14 0.98
C LYS A 7 -10.05 -1.87 1.89
N GLU A 8 -10.12 -2.51 3.04
CA GLU A 8 -11.25 -2.39 3.99
C GLU A 8 -11.18 -1.10 4.83
N ASN A 9 -9.99 -0.57 5.11
CA ASN A 9 -9.78 0.54 6.05
C ASN A 9 -9.26 1.83 5.39
N SER A 10 -8.99 1.83 4.08
CA SER A 10 -8.66 3.06 3.36
C SER A 10 -9.89 3.93 3.24
N ILE A 11 -9.78 5.18 3.71
CA ILE A 11 -10.82 6.24 3.62
C ILE A 11 -11.26 6.46 2.17
N THR A 12 -10.37 6.25 1.22
CA THR A 12 -10.71 6.13 -0.20
C THR A 12 -10.88 4.65 -0.53
N PRO A 13 -12.10 4.16 -0.85
CA PRO A 13 -12.21 2.86 -1.52
C PRO A 13 -11.28 2.97 -2.72
N TYR A 14 -10.38 2.00 -2.92
CA TYR A 14 -9.37 1.98 -4.00
C TYR A 14 -10.01 2.55 -5.28
N ASN A 15 -9.86 3.87 -5.49
CA ASN A 15 -10.89 4.60 -6.21
C ASN A 15 -10.49 4.50 -7.66
N ASP A 16 -11.42 4.03 -8.50
CA ASP A 16 -11.27 4.12 -9.94
C ASP A 16 -10.94 5.57 -10.38
N ALA A 17 -11.33 6.57 -9.58
CA ALA A 17 -10.97 7.98 -9.78
C ALA A 17 -9.46 8.30 -9.65
N THR A 18 -8.62 7.37 -9.18
CA THR A 18 -7.16 7.55 -9.21
C THR A 18 -6.62 7.51 -10.64
N LEU A 19 -7.36 6.91 -11.59
CA LEU A 19 -7.04 6.92 -13.02
C LEU A 19 -7.53 8.19 -13.73
N ASP A 20 -8.57 8.86 -13.21
CA ASP A 20 -9.11 10.08 -13.81
C ASP A 20 -8.05 11.20 -13.87
N TYR A 21 -7.20 11.29 -12.85
CA TYR A 21 -6.14 12.28 -12.79
C TYR A 21 -5.00 12.01 -13.81
N PRO A 22 -4.40 10.80 -13.89
CA PRO A 22 -3.52 10.40 -14.98
C PRO A 22 -4.14 10.59 -16.37
N ASP A 23 -5.41 10.23 -16.56
CA ASP A 23 -6.12 10.38 -17.84
C ASP A 23 -6.27 11.85 -18.25
N TYR A 24 -6.59 12.70 -17.29
CA TYR A 24 -6.60 14.15 -17.48
C TYR A 24 -5.21 14.68 -17.87
N LEU A 25 -4.15 14.23 -17.20
CA LEU A 25 -2.77 14.63 -17.51
C LEU A 25 -2.32 14.17 -18.90
N VAL A 26 -2.65 12.94 -19.29
CA VAL A 26 -2.37 12.40 -20.63
C VAL A 26 -3.06 13.24 -21.70
N ARG A 27 -4.37 13.53 -21.56
CA ARG A 27 -5.12 14.36 -22.52
C ARG A 27 -4.56 15.77 -22.66
N ASN A 28 -4.17 16.39 -21.54
CA ASN A 28 -3.58 17.72 -21.55
C ASN A 28 -2.24 17.72 -22.29
N GLU A 29 -1.40 16.71 -22.07
CA GLU A 29 -0.09 16.63 -22.71
C GLU A 29 -0.16 16.21 -24.19
N GLU A 30 -1.11 15.35 -24.57
CA GLU A 30 -1.42 15.09 -25.97
C GLU A 30 -1.80 16.37 -26.73
N THR A 31 -2.58 17.24 -26.09
CA THR A 31 -3.00 18.51 -26.68
C THR A 31 -1.80 19.43 -26.92
N LYS A 32 -0.83 19.45 -25.99
CA LYS A 32 0.39 20.27 -26.12
C LYS A 32 1.37 19.73 -27.16
N VAL A 33 1.54 18.41 -27.26
CA VAL A 33 2.42 17.78 -28.26
C VAL A 33 1.88 17.98 -29.68
N LYS A 34 0.54 18.06 -29.85
CA LYS A 34 -0.12 18.29 -31.15
C LYS A 34 -0.07 19.75 -31.63
N MET A 35 0.28 20.71 -30.77
CA MET A 35 0.47 22.11 -31.16
C MET A 35 1.86 22.29 -31.80
N GLU A 36 1.94 23.06 -32.89
CA GLU A 36 3.24 23.41 -33.51
C GLU A 36 4.14 24.12 -32.49
N GLY A 37 5.36 23.60 -32.30
CA GLY A 37 6.31 24.08 -31.28
C GLY A 37 6.15 23.47 -29.88
N GLY A 38 5.31 22.43 -29.74
CA GLY A 38 5.08 21.72 -28.48
C GLY A 38 6.32 21.00 -27.90
N PRO A 39 6.34 20.73 -26.58
CA PRO A 39 7.45 20.02 -25.92
C PRO A 39 7.59 18.57 -26.44
N ASP A 40 8.83 18.07 -26.43
CA ASP A 40 9.17 16.71 -26.89
C ASP A 40 8.30 15.66 -26.17
N GLY A 41 7.75 14.70 -26.93
CA GLY A 41 6.68 13.77 -26.50
C GLY A 41 7.05 12.80 -25.37
N ARG A 42 8.25 12.92 -24.81
CA ARG A 42 8.79 12.09 -23.72
C ARG A 42 7.91 12.13 -22.47
N LYS A 43 7.37 13.29 -22.13
CA LYS A 43 6.50 13.44 -20.95
C LYS A 43 5.16 12.74 -21.14
N LEU A 44 4.62 12.76 -22.36
CA LEU A 44 3.43 11.99 -22.72
C LEU A 44 3.71 10.48 -22.61
N MET A 45 4.84 10.00 -23.12
CA MET A 45 5.23 8.59 -23.00
C MET A 45 5.38 8.16 -21.53
N ALA A 46 6.01 8.97 -20.69
CA ALA A 46 6.17 8.68 -19.26
C ALA A 46 4.82 8.59 -18.54
N LEU A 47 3.88 9.50 -18.83
CA LEU A 47 2.53 9.47 -18.25
C LEU A 47 1.72 8.26 -18.72
N GLN A 48 1.86 7.86 -19.99
CA GLN A 48 1.22 6.65 -20.51
C GLN A 48 1.78 5.37 -19.88
N GLU A 49 3.08 5.32 -19.63
CA GLU A 49 3.74 4.21 -18.94
C GLU A 49 3.32 4.13 -17.46
N GLU A 50 3.30 5.26 -16.76
CA GLU A 50 2.85 5.33 -15.36
C GLU A 50 1.41 4.83 -15.22
N ARG A 51 0.52 5.27 -16.13
CA ARG A 51 -0.86 4.79 -16.20
C ARG A 51 -0.93 3.28 -16.41
N ARG A 52 -0.17 2.73 -17.35
CA ARG A 52 -0.14 1.29 -17.64
C ARG A 52 0.32 0.50 -16.40
N ASN A 53 1.39 0.95 -15.76
CA ASN A 53 1.95 0.31 -14.56
C ASN A 53 0.95 0.35 -13.41
N HIS A 54 0.22 1.46 -13.24
CA HIS A 54 -0.85 1.57 -12.24
C HIS A 54 -1.97 0.55 -12.50
N ILE A 55 -2.46 0.44 -13.74
CA ILE A 55 -3.49 -0.53 -14.11
C ILE A 55 -3.04 -1.96 -13.83
N GLU A 56 -1.81 -2.31 -14.22
CA GLU A 56 -1.25 -3.64 -13.98
C GLU A 56 -1.16 -3.95 -12.48
N LEU A 57 -0.68 -2.99 -11.69
CA LEU A 57 -0.62 -3.10 -10.23
C LEU A 57 -2.01 -3.36 -9.63
N VAL A 58 -3.02 -2.58 -10.03
CA VAL A 58 -4.41 -2.74 -9.56
C VAL A 58 -4.95 -4.12 -9.95
N GLN A 59 -4.68 -4.59 -11.17
CA GLN A 59 -5.15 -5.90 -11.63
C GLN A 59 -4.51 -7.05 -10.85
N VAL A 60 -3.19 -6.99 -10.61
CA VAL A 60 -2.48 -8.01 -9.82
C VAL A 60 -3.04 -8.07 -8.41
N LEU A 61 -3.17 -6.91 -7.75
CA LEU A 61 -3.74 -6.82 -6.40
C LEU A 61 -5.18 -7.35 -6.35
N SER A 62 -6.00 -7.04 -7.37
CA SER A 62 -7.38 -7.51 -7.44
C SER A 62 -7.47 -9.03 -7.59
N LYS A 63 -6.63 -9.63 -8.46
CA LYS A 63 -6.55 -11.09 -8.63
C LYS A 63 -6.10 -11.78 -7.35
N ASP A 64 -5.11 -11.22 -6.66
CA ASP A 64 -4.64 -11.73 -5.38
C ASP A 64 -5.74 -11.71 -4.31
N TRP A 65 -6.57 -10.66 -4.29
CA TRP A 65 -7.73 -10.57 -3.40
C TRP A 65 -8.84 -11.57 -3.75
N GLU A 66 -9.13 -11.79 -5.03
CA GLU A 66 -10.12 -12.79 -5.46
C GLU A 66 -9.67 -14.22 -5.13
N ARG A 67 -8.38 -14.52 -5.35
CA ARG A 67 -7.79 -15.81 -5.00
C ARG A 67 -7.83 -16.08 -3.50
N ALA A 68 -7.64 -15.04 -2.71
CA ALA A 68 -7.75 -15.06 -1.25
C ALA A 68 -9.18 -15.29 -0.73
N ARG A 69 -10.21 -15.02 -1.56
CA ARG A 69 -11.63 -15.13 -1.19
C ARG A 69 -12.26 -16.49 -1.53
N ARG A 70 -11.59 -17.35 -2.32
CA ARG A 70 -12.14 -18.67 -2.66
C ARG A 70 -12.16 -19.61 -1.43
N PRO A 71 -13.32 -20.14 -1.01
CA PRO A 71 -13.38 -21.13 0.05
C PRO A 71 -12.78 -22.44 -0.48
N GLY A 72 -11.66 -22.87 0.09
CA GLY A 72 -11.02 -24.16 -0.26
C GLY A 72 -9.49 -24.15 -0.31
N THR A 73 -8.82 -23.00 -0.35
CA THR A 73 -7.34 -22.91 -0.34
C THR A 73 -6.73 -22.81 1.07
N GLY A 74 -7.50 -23.10 2.12
CA GLY A 74 -7.00 -23.25 3.49
C GLY A 74 -6.43 -21.99 4.16
N GLN A 75 -6.41 -20.85 3.46
CA GLN A 75 -5.94 -19.59 4.02
C GLN A 75 -7.05 -18.57 3.89
N LEU A 76 -7.95 -18.58 4.88
CA LEU A 76 -8.90 -17.51 5.12
C LEU A 76 -8.10 -16.25 5.43
N LEU A 77 -7.77 -15.50 4.38
CA LEU A 77 -7.15 -14.19 4.48
C LEU A 77 -8.25 -13.21 4.88
N SER A 78 -8.85 -13.40 6.05
CA SER A 78 -9.63 -12.34 6.68
C SER A 78 -8.67 -11.22 7.08
N VAL A 79 -9.17 -9.98 7.12
CA VAL A 79 -8.47 -8.93 7.87
C VAL A 79 -8.28 -9.47 9.28
N LEU A 80 -7.02 -9.50 9.74
CA LEU A 80 -6.72 -10.00 11.07
C LEU A 80 -7.31 -9.01 12.08
N ASP A 81 -8.20 -9.48 12.93
CA ASP A 81 -8.62 -8.74 14.12
C ASP A 81 -7.42 -8.54 15.06
N GLU A 82 -7.46 -7.55 15.95
CA GLU A 82 -6.36 -7.18 16.85
C GLU A 82 -5.85 -8.41 17.64
N ARG A 83 -6.78 -9.25 18.10
CA ARG A 83 -6.48 -10.51 18.79
C ARG A 83 -5.77 -11.53 17.89
N GLN A 84 -6.14 -11.57 16.61
CA GLN A 84 -5.53 -12.48 15.64
C GLN A 84 -4.14 -12.01 15.20
N VAL A 85 -3.92 -10.69 15.17
CA VAL A 85 -2.60 -10.10 14.96
C VAL A 85 -1.66 -10.47 16.12
N ASP A 86 -2.12 -10.33 17.37
CA ASP A 86 -1.34 -10.69 18.55
C ASP A 86 -1.04 -12.20 18.63
N ALA A 87 -2.01 -13.04 18.30
CA ALA A 87 -1.80 -14.49 18.22
C ALA A 87 -0.75 -14.85 17.15
N LEU A 88 -0.82 -14.21 15.98
CA LEU A 88 0.16 -14.41 14.91
C LEU A 88 1.55 -13.92 15.33
N ALA A 89 1.66 -12.73 15.94
CA ALA A 89 2.92 -12.19 16.44
C ALA A 89 3.56 -13.14 17.46
N THR A 90 2.75 -13.68 18.39
CA THR A 90 3.20 -14.66 19.38
C THR A 90 3.72 -15.94 18.72
N SER A 91 3.03 -16.44 17.68
CA SER A 91 3.49 -17.60 16.91
C SER A 91 4.82 -17.33 16.19
N LEU A 92 5.03 -16.12 15.68
CA LEU A 92 6.26 -15.73 15.00
C LEU A 92 7.45 -15.65 15.98
N TYR A 93 7.22 -15.25 17.24
CA TYR A 93 8.24 -15.32 18.29
C TYR A 93 8.61 -16.75 18.68
N GLY A 94 7.74 -17.73 18.41
CA GLY A 94 8.02 -19.15 18.58
C GLY A 94 8.90 -19.77 17.48
N LEU A 95 9.26 -19.04 16.41
CA LEU A 95 10.10 -19.57 15.34
C LEU A 95 11.52 -19.88 15.82
N LYS A 96 11.95 -21.13 15.67
CA LYS A 96 13.23 -21.68 16.17
C LYS A 96 14.46 -20.83 15.85
N HIS A 97 14.52 -20.22 14.67
CA HIS A 97 15.71 -19.51 14.18
C HIS A 97 15.58 -17.98 14.24
N PHE A 98 14.37 -17.44 14.11
CA PHE A 98 14.16 -16.00 13.93
C PHE A 98 13.19 -15.37 14.93
N GLY A 99 12.52 -16.18 15.75
CA GLY A 99 11.51 -15.69 16.67
C GLY A 99 12.06 -14.73 17.72
N LYS A 100 13.22 -15.06 18.30
CA LYS A 100 13.91 -14.20 19.26
C LYS A 100 14.33 -12.86 18.64
N ASN A 101 14.89 -12.89 17.43
CA ASN A 101 15.29 -11.68 16.70
C ASN A 101 14.07 -10.78 16.40
N LEU A 102 12.93 -11.36 16.03
CA LEU A 102 11.70 -10.61 15.77
C LEU A 102 11.14 -9.96 17.05
N GLN A 103 11.25 -10.64 18.19
CA GLN A 103 10.84 -10.11 19.48
C GLN A 103 11.75 -8.95 19.90
N ASP A 104 13.06 -9.09 19.72
CA ASP A 104 14.05 -8.07 20.05
C ASP A 104 13.86 -6.80 19.21
N VAL A 105 13.53 -6.95 17.91
CA VAL A 105 13.20 -5.82 17.04
C VAL A 105 11.94 -5.09 17.52
N LYS A 106 10.85 -5.80 17.85
CA LYS A 106 9.64 -5.15 18.40
C LYS A 106 9.97 -4.38 19.67
N ASN A 107 10.71 -4.98 20.59
CA ASN A 107 11.07 -4.35 21.86
C ASN A 107 11.91 -3.08 21.64
N THR A 108 12.85 -3.11 20.69
CA THR A 108 13.69 -1.96 20.33
C THR A 108 12.88 -0.83 19.70
N VAL A 109 11.95 -1.14 18.80
CA VAL A 109 11.08 -0.12 18.19
C VAL A 109 10.15 0.50 19.22
N VAL A 110 9.55 -0.32 20.11
CA VAL A 110 8.67 0.16 21.18
C VAL A 110 9.45 1.03 22.17
N SER A 111 10.67 0.63 22.55
CA SER A 111 11.50 1.41 23.46
C SER A 111 11.94 2.74 22.84
N ALA A 112 12.35 2.75 21.57
CA ALA A 112 12.68 3.96 20.83
C ALA A 112 11.47 4.90 20.70
N HIS A 113 10.29 4.35 20.40
CA HIS A 113 9.05 5.12 20.30
C HIS A 113 8.65 5.73 21.66
N ARG A 114 8.78 4.97 22.75
CA ARG A 114 8.57 5.47 24.12
C ARG A 114 9.59 6.54 24.52
N ALA A 115 10.84 6.40 24.12
CA ALA A 115 11.89 7.39 24.35
C ALA A 115 11.70 8.68 23.53
N THR A 116 10.87 8.64 22.49
CA THR A 116 10.58 9.79 21.62
C THR A 116 9.28 10.52 22.03
N TYR A 117 8.73 10.27 23.23
CA TYR A 117 7.72 11.15 23.86
C TYR A 117 8.34 12.53 24.14
N ARG A 118 8.42 13.36 23.10
CA ARG A 118 8.70 14.79 23.23
C ARG A 118 7.43 15.44 23.80
N GLU A 119 7.51 15.86 25.05
CA GLU A 119 6.53 16.79 25.63
C GLU A 119 6.34 17.97 24.66
N ARG A 120 5.08 18.31 24.36
CA ARG A 120 4.77 19.50 23.55
C ARG A 120 5.17 20.72 24.39
N PRO A 121 6.02 21.64 23.87
CA PRO A 121 6.43 22.80 24.64
C PRO A 121 5.20 23.66 24.95
N TYR A 122 4.99 23.92 26.24
CA TYR A 122 3.98 24.83 26.75
C TYR A 122 4.34 26.24 26.25
N ARG A 123 3.44 26.86 25.46
CA ARG A 123 3.56 28.29 25.16
C ARG A 123 2.93 29.06 26.31
N VAL A 124 3.76 29.80 27.05
CA VAL A 124 3.34 30.84 27.99
C VAL A 124 2.84 32.04 27.19
#